data_AF-K1ZXG9-F1
#
_entry.id   AF-K1ZXG9-F1
#
_cell.length_a   1.000
_cell.length_b   1.000
_cell.length_c   1.000
_cell.angle_alpha   90.00
_cell.angle_beta   90.00
_cell.angle_gamma   90.00
#
_symmetry.space_group_name_H-M   'P 1'
#
loop_
_entity.id
_entity.type
_entity.pdbx_description
1 polymer ?
#
loop_
_entity_poly.entity_id
_entity_poly.type
_entity_poly.pdbx_seq_one_letter_code
_entity_poly.pdbx_strand_id
1 'polypeptide(L)' 'MAQGLNDRFAGAVPYLRAFARVLGGHFHLKAALADPAREPLARFMIKRMLPDHVPLLAQVREGAAGVYAVTPEALLA' A
#
# COMPACT_ATOMS: atom_id res chain seq x y z
N MET A 1 23.21 5.39 2.48
CA MET A 1 23.41 5.84 1.08
C MET A 1 22.06 6.16 0.48
N ALA A 2 21.95 7.15 -0.41
CA ALA A 2 20.69 7.47 -1.07
C ALA A 2 20.35 6.36 -2.09
N GLN A 3 19.13 5.83 -2.03
CA GLN A 3 18.62 4.88 -3.02
C GLN A 3 18.55 5.54 -4.41
N GLY A 4 18.90 4.81 -5.47
CA GLY A 4 18.79 5.28 -6.85
C GLY A 4 17.37 5.72 -7.21
N LEU A 5 17.23 6.65 -8.15
CA LEU A 5 15.93 7.25 -8.49
C LEU A 5 14.91 6.20 -8.98
N ASN A 6 15.35 5.24 -9.81
CA ASN A 6 14.48 4.19 -10.34
C ASN A 6 14.02 3.22 -9.24
N ASP A 7 14.88 2.88 -8.28
CA ASP A 7 14.49 2.05 -7.14
C ASP A 7 13.44 2.74 -6.25
N ARG A 8 13.54 4.07 -6.11
CA ARG A 8 12.51 4.86 -5.41
C ARG A 8 11.19 4.87 -6.17
N PHE A 9 11.24 5.01 -7.50
CA PHE A 9 10.04 5.00 -8.33
C PHE A 9 9.35 3.65 -8.36
N ALA A 10 10.10 2.55 -8.37
CA ALA A 10 9.55 1.19 -8.31
C ALA A 10 8.67 0.97 -7.06
N GLY A 11 9.03 1.58 -5.92
CA GLY A 11 8.27 1.50 -4.67
C GLY A 11 7.20 2.59 -4.47
N ALA A 12 7.13 3.62 -5.31
CA ALA A 12 6.35 4.83 -5.01
C ALA A 12 4.83 4.58 -4.97
N VAL A 13 4.29 3.86 -5.95
CA VAL A 13 2.86 3.53 -6.04
C VAL A 13 2.41 2.62 -4.88
N PRO A 14 3.08 1.49 -4.59
CA PRO A 14 2.69 0.66 -3.45
C PRO A 14 2.85 1.39 -2.11
N TYR A 15 3.86 2.26 -1.97
CA TYR A 15 4.02 3.11 -0.79
C TYR A 15 2.82 4.04 -0.59
N LEU A 16 2.43 4.81 -1.61
CA LEU A 16 1.28 5.72 -1.53
C LEU A 16 -0.01 4.99 -1.16
N ARG A 17 -0.23 3.80 -1.73
CA ARG A 17 -1.38 2.95 -1.40
C ARG A 17 -1.34 2.45 0.03
N ALA A 18 -0.20 1.94 0.50
CA ALA A 18 -0.03 1.48 1.88
C ALA A 18 -0.31 2.62 2.87
N PHE A 19 0.25 3.79 2.60
CA PHE A 19 0.06 4.99 3.41
C PHE A 19 -1.42 5.41 3.46
N ALA A 20 -2.13 5.36 2.33
CA ALA A 20 -3.56 5.63 2.28
C ALA A 20 -4.37 4.62 3.11
N ARG A 21 -4.00 3.33 3.14
CA ARG A 21 -4.68 2.33 3.99
C ARG A 21 -4.51 2.64 5.48
N VAL A 22 -3.31 3.00 5.90
CA VAL A 22 -3.02 3.36 7.30
C VAL A 22 -3.76 4.63 7.71
N LEU A 23 -3.66 5.69 6.92
CA LEU A 23 -4.39 6.94 7.20
C LEU A 23 -5.91 6.76 7.17
N GLY A 24 -6.43 6.03 6.18
CA GLY A 24 -7.85 5.71 6.10
C GLY A 24 -8.33 4.99 7.35
N GLY A 25 -7.59 3.97 7.81
CA GLY A 25 -7.89 3.27 9.07
C GLY A 25 -7.91 4.21 10.28
N HIS A 26 -6.91 5.09 10.41
CA HIS A 26 -6.84 6.07 11.49
C HIS A 26 -8.04 7.03 11.51
N PHE A 27 -8.37 7.63 10.37
CA PHE A 27 -9.46 8.61 10.31
C PHE A 27 -10.84 7.98 10.42
N HIS A 28 -11.04 6.76 9.90
CA HIS A 28 -12.28 6.03 10.12
C HIS A 28 -12.47 5.64 11.59
N LEU A 29 -11.41 5.21 12.29
CA LEU A 29 -11.49 4.95 13.72
C LEU A 29 -11.79 6.23 14.50
N LYS A 30 -11.09 7.32 14.19
CA LYS A 30 -11.32 8.62 14.82
C LYS A 30 -12.77 9.09 14.64
N ALA A 31 -13.36 8.89 13.47
CA ALA A 31 -14.76 9.21 13.20
C ALA A 31 -15.72 8.35 14.05
N ALA A 32 -15.47 7.05 14.19
CA ALA A 32 -16.29 6.16 15.01
C ALA A 32 -16.21 6.48 16.52
N LEU A 33 -15.07 6.97 17.00
CA LEU A 33 -14.92 7.45 18.38
C LEU A 33 -15.70 8.74 18.64
N ALA A 34 -15.89 9.58 17.61
CA ALA A 34 -16.67 10.81 17.70
C ALA A 34 -18.18 10.58 17.49
N ASP A 35 -18.55 9.62 16.66
CA ASP A 35 -19.93 9.27 16.31
C ASP A 35 -20.08 7.75 16.19
N PRO A 36 -20.77 7.09 17.15
CA PRO A 36 -21.00 5.64 17.12
C PRO A 36 -21.69 5.13 15.85
N ALA A 37 -22.48 5.97 15.14
CA ALA A 37 -23.12 5.57 13.88
C ALA A 37 -22.10 5.27 12.77
N ARG A 38 -20.85 5.70 12.91
CA ARG A 38 -19.75 5.43 11.96
C ARG A 38 -19.02 4.12 12.23
N GLU A 39 -19.32 3.42 13.31
CA GLU A 39 -18.65 2.15 13.67
C GLU A 39 -18.67 1.12 12.53
N PRO A 40 -19.78 0.88 11.79
CA PRO A 40 -19.77 -0.10 10.71
C PRO A 40 -18.73 0.20 9.62
N LEU A 41 -18.55 1.49 9.27
CA LEU A 41 -17.55 1.92 8.29
C LEU A 41 -16.12 1.74 8.82
N ALA A 42 -15.89 2.06 10.10
CA ALA A 42 -14.58 1.85 10.72
C ALA A 42 -14.21 0.37 10.79
N ARG A 43 -15.18 -0.49 11.13
CA ARG A 43 -15.01 -1.94 11.15
C ARG A 43 -14.67 -2.47 9.77
N PHE A 44 -15.39 -2.03 8.72
CA PHE A 44 -15.08 -2.41 7.34
C PHE A 44 -13.68 -1.96 6.93
N MET A 45 -13.34 -0.69 7.14
CA MET A 45 -12.02 -0.14 6.81
C MET A 45 -10.90 -0.92 7.50
N ILE A 46 -11.00 -1.15 8.81
CA ILE A 46 -9.94 -1.83 9.59
C ILE A 46 -9.85 -3.32 9.25
N LYS A 47 -10.97 -4.02 9.07
CA LYS A 47 -10.95 -5.48 8.90
C LYS A 47 -10.79 -5.93 7.45
N ARG A 48 -11.19 -5.12 6.48
CA ARG A 48 -11.21 -5.49 5.05
C ARG A 48 -10.20 -4.72 4.22
N MET A 49 -9.86 -3.49 4.58
CA MET A 49 -9.00 -2.64 3.76
C MET A 49 -7.62 -2.36 4.39
N LEU A 50 -7.54 -2.20 5.71
CA LEU A 50 -6.25 -1.94 6.37
C LEU A 50 -5.24 -3.07 6.15
N PRO A 51 -5.57 -4.38 6.19
CA PRO A 51 -4.58 -5.44 6.05
C PRO A 51 -3.75 -5.38 4.77
N ASP A 52 -4.28 -4.81 3.69
CA ASP A 52 -3.58 -4.64 2.41
C ASP A 52 -2.29 -3.81 2.53
N HIS A 53 -2.10 -3.01 3.59
CA HIS A 53 -0.84 -2.29 3.80
C HIS A 53 0.36 -3.25 3.91
N VAL A 54 0.17 -4.46 4.43
CA VAL A 54 1.25 -5.45 4.62
C VAL A 54 1.85 -5.90 3.28
N PRO A 55 1.09 -6.49 2.34
CA PRO A 55 1.64 -6.87 1.04
C PRO A 55 2.11 -5.66 0.21
N LEU A 56 1.48 -4.49 0.36
CA LEU A 56 1.95 -3.27 -0.29
C LEU A 56 3.33 -2.85 0.22
N LEU A 57 3.58 -2.90 1.53
CA LEU A 57 4.89 -2.60 2.10
C LEU A 57 5.95 -3.64 1.76
N ALA A 58 5.57 -4.89 1.49
CA ALA A 58 6.49 -5.88 0.93
C ALA A 58 6.97 -5.44 -0.46
N GLN A 59 6.06 -5.03 -1.36
CA GLN A 59 6.42 -4.53 -2.69
C GLN A 59 7.34 -3.31 -2.66
N VAL A 60 7.20 -2.42 -1.67
CA VAL A 60 8.08 -1.25 -1.51
C VAL A 60 9.56 -1.65 -1.36
N ARG A 61 9.85 -2.87 -0.89
CA ARG A 61 11.21 -3.35 -0.62
C ARG A 61 11.90 -4.04 -1.80
N GLU A 62 11.17 -4.37 -2.86
CA GLU A 62 11.71 -5.13 -4.01
C GLU A 62 12.67 -4.34 -4.90
N GLY A 63 12.61 -2.99 -4.87
CA GLY A 63 13.41 -2.15 -5.76
C GLY A 63 13.05 -2.32 -7.24
N ALA A 64 13.88 -1.80 -8.15
CA ALA A 64 13.55 -1.81 -9.58
C ALA A 64 14.03 -3.07 -10.32
N ALA A 65 14.94 -3.86 -9.72
CA ALA A 65 15.60 -4.99 -10.38
C ALA A 65 14.62 -6.04 -10.93
N GLY A 66 13.62 -6.43 -10.12
CA GLY A 66 12.62 -7.42 -10.54
C GLY A 66 11.74 -6.94 -11.71
N VAL A 67 11.42 -5.64 -11.76
CA VAL A 67 10.65 -5.05 -12.87
C VAL A 67 11.48 -5.01 -14.14
N TYR A 68 12.75 -4.62 -14.06
CA TYR A 68 13.65 -4.56 -15.23
C TYR A 68 14.13 -5.93 -15.72
N ALA A 69 13.96 -7.00 -14.92
CA ALA A 69 14.24 -8.36 -15.35
C ALA A 69 13.18 -8.94 -16.30
N VAL A 70 11.98 -8.34 -16.38
CA VAL A 70 10.91 -8.79 -17.28
C VAL A 70 11.22 -8.36 -18.71
N THR A 71 11.48 -9.32 -19.59
CA THR A 71 11.78 -9.06 -21.01
C THR A 71 10.54 -9.26 -21.89
N PRO A 72 10.50 -8.69 -23.11
CA PRO A 72 9.41 -8.95 -24.05
C PRO A 72 9.24 -10.43 -24.39
N GLU A 73 10.33 -11.19 -24.50
CA GLU A 73 10.31 -12.62 -24.78
C GLU A 73 9.63 -13.40 -23.64
N ALA A 74 9.88 -13.00 -22.38
CA ALA A 74 9.23 -13.59 -21.22
C ALA A 74 7.70 -13.35 -21.19
N LEU A 75 7.20 -12.34 -21.90
CA LEU A 75 5.77 -12.03 -22.00
C LEU A 75 5.05 -12.82 -23.11
N LEU A 76 5.79 -13.42 -24.05
CA LEU A 76 5.24 -14.15 -25.20
C LEU A 76 5.13 -15.67 -24.96
N ALA A 77 5.71 -16.18 -23.87
CA ALA A 77 5.65 -17.58 -23.46
C ALA A 77 4.35 -17.89 -22.71
#